data_AF-A0A8J8JWK8-F1
#
_entry.id   AF-A0A8J8JWK8-F1
#
_cell.length_a   1.000
_cell.length_b   1.000
_cell.length_c   1.000
_cell.angle_alpha   90.00
_cell.angle_beta   90.00
_cell.angle_gamma   90.00
#
_symmetry.space_group_name_H-M   'P 1'
#
loop_
_entity.id
_entity.type
_entity.pdbx_description
1 polymer ?
#
loop_
_entity_poly.entity_id
_entity_poly.type
_entity_poly.pdbx_seq_one_letter_code
_entity_poly.pdbx_strand_id
1 'polypeptide(L)' 'MNSMVIGVLGVIFISTVAGWLFSRPKKVEKPVKVMLFVLYFWVSFFVQLVTFAMLYHFGILSDYF' A
#
# COMPACT_ATOMS: atom_id res chain seq x y z
N MET A 1 9.48 -4.91 -19.35
CA MET A 1 8.72 -3.90 -18.58
C MET A 1 9.65 -3.39 -17.49
N ASN A 2 9.74 -2.07 -17.31
CA ASN A 2 10.69 -1.44 -16.40
C ASN A 2 10.47 -1.93 -14.95
N SER A 3 11.54 -2.27 -14.22
CA SER A 3 11.47 -2.78 -12.83
C SER A 3 10.70 -1.84 -11.90
N MET A 4 10.78 -0.54 -12.14
CA MET A 4 9.96 0.48 -11.47
C MET A 4 8.46 0.26 -11.63
N VAL A 5 8.00 -0.09 -12.83
CA VAL A 5 6.57 -0.28 -13.11
C VAL A 5 6.02 -1.47 -12.34
N ILE A 6 6.81 -2.55 -12.24
CA ILE A 6 6.44 -3.75 -11.48
C ILE A 6 6.37 -3.43 -9.98
N GLY A 7 7.34 -2.66 -9.46
CA GLY A 7 7.34 -2.21 -8.06
C GLY A 7 6.09 -1.37 -7.71
N VAL A 8 5.76 -0.38 -8.54
CA VAL A 8 4.60 0.49 -8.34
C VAL A 8 3.30 -0.31 -8.39
N LEU A 9 3.14 -1.22 -9.35
CA LEU A 9 1.97 -2.08 -9.44
C LEU A 9 1.82 -2.99 -8.22
N GLY A 10 2.93 -3.54 -7.71
CA GLY A 10 2.94 -4.35 -6.50
C GLY A 10 2.49 -3.57 -5.26
N VAL A 11 2.98 -2.33 -5.09
CA VAL A 11 2.57 -1.44 -4.00
C VAL A 11 1.07 -1.14 -4.06
N ILE A 12 0.55 -0.77 -5.24
CA ILE A 12 -0.87 -0.47 -5.44
C ILE A 12 -1.74 -1.70 -5.15
N PHE A 13 -1.32 -2.88 -5.60
CA PHE A 13 -2.06 -4.12 -5.39
C PHE A 13 -2.17 -4.47 -3.91
N ILE A 14 -1.06 -4.44 -3.17
CA ILE A 14 -1.02 -4.74 -1.74
C ILE A 14 -1.84 -3.71 -0.94
N SER A 15 -1.72 -2.42 -1.27
CA SER A 15 -2.51 -1.36 -0.64
C SER A 15 -4.02 -1.54 -0.86
N THR A 16 -4.42 -1.97 -2.06
CA THR A 16 -5.82 -2.25 -2.39
C THR A 16 -6.37 -3.44 -1.62
N VAL A 17 -5.61 -4.54 -1.54
CA VAL A 17 -5.98 -5.75 -0.79
C VAL A 17 -6.08 -5.45 0.70
N ALA A 18 -5.12 -4.70 1.26
CA ALA A 18 -5.12 -4.27 2.65
C ALA A 18 -6.35 -3.39 2.96
N GLY A 19 -6.60 -2.34 2.16
CA GLY A 19 -7.77 -1.48 2.32
C GLY A 19 -9.10 -2.26 2.28
N TRP A 20 -9.20 -3.26 1.40
CA TRP A 20 -10.40 -4.09 1.27
C TRP A 20 -10.61 -5.03 2.47
N LEU A 21 -9.55 -5.67 2.96
CA LEU A 21 -9.61 -6.56 4.12
C LEU A 21 -10.01 -5.80 5.40
N PHE A 22 -9.43 -4.63 5.64
CA PHE A 22 -9.74 -3.82 6.82
C PHE A 22 -11.13 -3.15 6.76
N SER A 23 -11.66 -2.88 5.57
CA SER A 23 -12.99 -2.29 5.40
C SER A 23 -14.13 -3.32 5.54
N ARG A 24 -13.87 -4.62 5.33
CA ARG A 24 -14.92 -5.67 5.30
C ARG A 24 -15.71 -5.90 6.60
N PRO A 25 -15.12 -5.95 7.81
CA PRO A 25 -15.80 -6.48 8.99
C PRO A 25 -16.74 -5.48 9.70
N LYS A 26 -16.70 -4.18 9.39
CA LYS A 26 -17.50 -3.19 10.13
C LYS A 26 -18.90 -3.02 9.53
N LYS A 27 -19.94 -3.30 10.34
CA LYS A 27 -21.33 -2.86 10.12
C LYS A 27 -21.43 -1.34 10.35
N VAL A 28 -20.86 -0.57 9.44
CA VAL A 28 -20.97 0.90 9.42
C VAL A 28 -21.73 1.33 8.18
N GLU A 29 -22.32 2.52 8.23
CA GLU A 29 -23.03 3.09 7.09
C GLU A 29 -22.13 3.15 5.85
N LYS A 30 -22.73 2.98 4.66
CA LYS A 30 -22.03 2.97 3.37
C LYS A 30 -20.99 4.10 3.20
N PRO A 31 -21.26 5.38 3.54
CA PRO A 31 -20.26 6.44 3.40
C PRO A 31 -19.07 6.28 4.35
N VAL A 32 -19.30 5.88 5.60
CA VAL A 32 -18.25 5.67 6.61
C VAL A 32 -17.33 4.51 6.21
N LYS A 33 -17.88 3.48 5.57
CA LYS A 33 -17.13 2.34 5.06
C LYS A 33 -16.12 2.72 3.96
N VAL A 34 -16.52 3.62 3.06
CA VAL A 34 -15.64 4.15 2.00
C VAL A 34 -14.56 5.03 2.61
N MET A 35 -14.92 5.88 3.58
CA MET A 35 -13.96 6.74 4.27
C MET A 35 -12.89 5.93 5.02
N LEU A 36 -13.29 4.85 5.70
CA LEU A 36 -12.35 3.91 6.32
C LEU A 36 -11.49 3.17 5.28
N PHE A 37 -12.07 2.74 4.15
CA PHE A 37 -11.30 2.12 3.06
C PHE A 37 -10.19 3.06 2.56
N VAL A 38 -10.52 4.33 2.29
CA VAL A 38 -9.56 5.33 1.83
C VAL A 38 -8.46 5.56 2.86
N LEU A 39 -8.83 5.62 4.15
CA LEU A 39 -7.86 5.76 5.24
C LEU A 39 -6.90 4.57 5.32
N TYR A 40 -7.42 3.34 5.32
CA TYR A 40 -6.59 2.13 5.40
C TYR A 40 -5.73 1.93 4.14
N PHE A 41 -6.25 2.29 2.97
CA PHE A 41 -5.50 2.32 1.71
C PHE A 41 -4.32 3.27 1.82
N TRP A 42 -4.56 4.52 2.25
CA TRP A 42 -3.51 5.54 2.37
C TRP A 42 -2.46 5.18 3.42
N VAL A 43 -2.86 4.68 4.58
CA VAL A 43 -1.93 4.24 5.63
C VAL A 43 -1.06 3.10 5.12
N SER A 44 -1.65 2.10 4.46
CA SER A 44 -0.90 0.97 3.91
C SER A 44 0.08 1.43 2.83
N PHE A 45 -0.37 2.33 1.94
CA PHE A 45 0.47 2.90 0.90
C PHE A 45 1.67 3.66 1.47
N PHE A 46 1.45 4.48 2.50
CA PHE A 46 2.54 5.18 3.18
C PHE A 46 3.53 4.24 3.84
N VAL A 47 3.04 3.22 4.56
CA VAL A 47 3.91 2.21 5.19
C VAL A 47 4.75 1.49 4.14
N GLN A 48 4.19 1.16 2.98
CA GLN A 48 4.95 0.56 1.89
C GLN A 48 6.00 1.50 1.32
N LEU A 49 5.68 2.78 1.12
CA LEU A 49 6.66 3.78 0.67
C LEU A 49 7.81 3.95 1.66
N VAL A 50 7.52 4.03 2.96
CA VAL A 50 8.54 4.11 4.02
C VAL A 50 9.39 2.85 4.03
N THR A 51 8.77 1.67 3.90
CA THR A 51 9.47 0.39 3.83
C THR A 51 10.41 0.34 2.62
N PHE A 52 9.94 0.76 1.44
CA PHE A 52 10.77 0.85 0.23
C PHE A 52 11.91 1.85 0.40
N ALA A 53 11.66 3.03 0.97
CA ALA A 53 12.67 4.03 1.24
C ALA A 53 13.74 3.53 2.23
N MET A 54 13.33 2.82 3.28
CA MET A 54 14.25 2.18 4.22
C MET A 54 15.07 1.08 3.53
N LEU A 55 14.43 0.18 2.78
CA LEU A 55 15.14 -0.90 2.08
C LEU A 55 16.12 -0.36 1.03
N TYR A 56 15.80 0.76 0.38
CA TYR A 56 16.72 1.47 -0.49
C TYR A 56 17.90 2.05 0.31
N HIS A 57 17.63 2.72 1.42
CA HIS A 57 18.67 3.31 2.27
C HIS A 57 19.62 2.28 2.89
N PHE A 58 19.10 1.12 3.32
CA PHE A 58 19.89 0.02 3.86
C PHE A 58 20.65 -0.79 2.79
N GLY A 59 20.59 -0.38 1.51
CA GLY A 59 21.33 -1.01 0.43
C GLY A 59 20.72 -2.31 -0.11
N ILE A 60 19.67 -2.85 0.52
CA ILE A 60 18.98 -4.09 0.08
C ILE A 60 18.38 -3.94 -1.33
N LEU A 61 17.92 -2.73 -1.66
CA LEU A 61 17.38 -2.39 -2.98
C LEU A 61 18.36 -1.59 -3.85
N SER A 62 19.57 -1.28 -3.34
CA SER A 62 20.57 -0.48 -4.07
C SER A 62 21.20 -1.22 -5.25
N ASP A 63 21.16 -2.56 -5.26
CA ASP A 63 21.64 -3.37 -6.40
C ASP A 63 20.62 -3.47 -7.56
N TYR A 64 19.36 -3.09 -7.32
CA TYR A 64 18.25 -3.26 -8.27
C TYR A 64 17.83 -1.96 -8.99
N PHE A 65 18.41 -0.82 -8.63
CA PHE A 65 18.12 0.53 -9.13
C PHE A 65 19.40 1.23 -9.57
#